data_AF-A0AA42W6C9-F1
#
_entry.id   AF-A0AA42W6C9-F1
#
_cell.length_a   1.000
_cell.length_b   1.000
_cell.length_c   1.000
_cell.angle_alpha   90.00
_cell.angle_beta   90.00
_cell.angle_gamma   90.00
#
_symmetry.space_group_name_H-M   'P 1'
#
loop_
_entity.id
_entity.type
_entity.pdbx_description
1 polymer ?
#
loop_
_entity_poly.entity_id
_entity_poly.type
_entity_poly.pdbx_seq_one_letter_code
_entity_poly.pdbx_strand_id
1 'polypeptide(L)' 'MHSPLVVGMNQFAEIYNRPAFTPTAARIYKKATGIEDERQFFLKLFELTKTLRSFPLPADFAEKPPEDTAAA' A
#
# COMPACT_ATOMS: atom_id res chain seq x y z
N MET A 1 -6.29 -18.54 12.59
CA MET A 1 -5.17 -17.56 12.69
C MET A 1 -5.45 -16.43 11.72
N HIS A 2 -5.39 -15.17 12.15
CA HIS A 2 -5.52 -14.03 11.24
C HIS A 2 -4.27 -13.90 10.36
N SER A 3 -4.45 -13.67 9.06
CA SER A 3 -3.34 -13.52 8.11
C SER A 3 -2.51 -12.27 8.46
N PRO A 4 -1.15 -12.37 8.47
CA PRO A 4 -0.28 -11.23 8.75
C PRO A 4 -0.58 -10.02 7.85
N LEU A 5 -0.90 -10.26 6.57
CA LEU A 5 -1.37 -9.25 5.64
C LEU A 5 -2.55 -8.42 6.18
N VAL A 6 -3.57 -9.08 6.71
CA VAL A 6 -4.80 -8.43 7.19
C VAL A 6 -4.50 -7.60 8.43
N VAL A 7 -3.72 -8.14 9.36
CA VAL A 7 -3.32 -7.44 10.59
C VAL A 7 -2.54 -6.19 10.22
N GLY A 8 -1.50 -6.32 9.39
CA GLY A 8 -0.68 -5.19 8.97
C GLY A 8 -1.50 -4.13 8.24
N MET A 9 -2.32 -4.52 7.25
CA MET A 9 -3.15 -3.56 6.51
C MET A 9 -4.15 -2.81 7.42
N ASN A 10 -4.70 -3.48 8.44
CA ASN A 10 -5.61 -2.84 9.38
C ASN A 10 -4.92 -1.82 10.28
N GLN A 11 -3.66 -2.05 10.67
CA GLN A 11 -2.88 -1.04 11.40
C GLN A 11 -2.70 0.23 10.57
N PHE A 12 -2.41 0.10 9.27
CA PHE A 12 -2.35 1.26 8.39
C PHE A 12 -3.72 1.89 8.17
N ALA A 13 -4.79 1.09 8.03
CA ALA A 13 -6.14 1.62 7.85
C ALA A 13 -6.58 2.50 9.04
N GLU A 14 -6.20 2.12 10.26
CA GLU A 14 -6.47 2.86 11.48
C GLU A 14 -5.86 4.27 11.48
N ILE A 15 -4.62 4.42 11.00
CA ILE A 15 -3.96 5.73 10.86
C ILE A 15 -4.79 6.70 10.00
N TYR A 16 -5.48 6.16 8.99
CA TYR A 16 -6.32 6.93 8.06
C TYR A 16 -7.80 6.94 8.43
N ASN A 17 -8.19 6.50 9.64
CA ASN A 17 -9.58 6.34 10.06
C ASN A 17 -10.44 5.56 9.05
N ARG A 18 -9.85 4.55 8.39
CA ARG A 18 -10.55 3.69 7.44
C ARG A 18 -11.16 2.47 8.11
N PRO A 19 -12.28 1.96 7.58
CA PRO A 19 -12.81 0.66 7.99
C PRO A 19 -11.77 -0.45 7.81
N ALA A 20 -11.79 -1.41 8.72
CA ALA A 20 -10.90 -2.57 8.66
C ALA A 20 -11.13 -3.38 7.37
N PHE A 21 -10.05 -3.87 6.80
CA PHE A 21 -10.04 -4.77 5.67
C PHE A 21 -10.52 -6.17 6.08
N THR A 22 -11.36 -6.76 5.22
CA THR A 22 -11.61 -8.19 5.24
C THR A 22 -10.42 -8.94 4.63
N PRO A 23 -10.24 -10.25 4.92
CA PRO A 23 -9.19 -11.05 4.32
C PRO A 23 -9.19 -11.09 2.79
N THR A 24 -10.37 -10.94 2.18
CA THR A 24 -10.49 -10.89 0.71
C THR A 24 -10.09 -9.52 0.17
N ALA A 25 -10.53 -8.44 0.82
CA ALA A 25 -10.18 -7.08 0.41
C ALA A 25 -8.67 -6.84 0.51
N ALA A 26 -8.03 -7.29 1.60
CA ALA A 26 -6.59 -7.18 1.78
C ALA A 26 -5.79 -7.88 0.67
N ARG A 27 -6.19 -9.12 0.32
CA ARG A 27 -5.55 -9.88 -0.76
C ARG A 27 -5.73 -9.24 -2.14
N ILE A 28 -6.94 -8.76 -2.46
CA ILE A 28 -7.21 -8.06 -3.72
C ILE A 28 -6.37 -6.79 -3.81
N TYR A 29 -6.31 -6.01 -2.74
CA TYR A 29 -5.53 -4.79 -2.68
C TYR A 29 -4.04 -5.05 -2.92
N LYS A 30 -3.43 -5.99 -2.17
CA LYS A 30 -2.01 -6.37 -2.37
C LYS A 30 -1.75 -6.87 -3.78
N LYS A 31 -2.66 -7.69 -4.34
CA LYS A 31 -2.51 -8.17 -5.73
C LYS A 31 -2.52 -7.01 -6.73
N ALA A 32 -3.36 -5.99 -6.50
CA ALA A 32 -3.48 -4.83 -7.36
C ALA A 32 -2.24 -3.91 -7.32
N THR A 33 -1.41 -3.97 -6.27
CA THR A 33 -0.15 -3.20 -6.24
C THR A 33 0.95 -3.82 -7.10
N GLY A 34 0.79 -5.07 -7.54
CA GLY A 34 1.80 -5.82 -8.28
C GLY A 34 2.97 -6.32 -7.43
N ILE A 35 2.95 -6.13 -6.10
CA ILE A 35 4.04 -6.55 -5.21
C ILE A 35 3.78 -7.96 -4.65
N GLU A 36 4.58 -8.92 -5.10
CA GLU A 36 4.48 -10.32 -4.65
C GLU A 36 5.02 -10.52 -3.23
N ASP A 37 6.14 -9.88 -2.88
CA ASP A 37 6.73 -9.99 -1.56
C ASP A 37 5.97 -9.16 -0.52
N GLU A 38 5.49 -9.79 0.55
CA GLU A 38 4.69 -9.13 1.57
C GLU A 38 5.49 -8.10 2.38
N ARG A 39 6.78 -8.34 2.61
CA ARG A 39 7.65 -7.39 3.32
C ARG A 39 7.87 -6.14 2.48
N GLN A 40 8.14 -6.28 1.18
CA GLN A 40 8.29 -5.15 0.26
C GLN A 40 7.00 -4.34 0.15
N PHE A 41 5.85 -5.01 0.14
CA PHE A 41 4.55 -4.36 0.16
C PHE A 41 4.40 -3.46 1.38
N PHE A 42 4.69 -3.96 2.58
CA PHE A 42 4.57 -3.18 3.81
C PHE A 42 5.61 -2.06 3.91
N LEU A 43 6.84 -2.27 3.42
CA LEU A 43 7.84 -1.20 3.35
C LEU A 43 7.36 -0.06 2.45
N LYS A 44 6.86 -0.37 1.24
CA LYS A 44 6.34 0.65 0.33
C LYS A 44 5.11 1.34 0.88
N LEU A 45 4.19 0.60 1.50
CA LEU A 45 3.01 1.15 2.15
C LEU A 45 3.41 2.13 3.26
N PHE A 46 4.38 1.77 4.10
CA PHE A 46 4.91 2.66 5.13
C PHE A 46 5.51 3.94 4.53
N GLU A 47 6.31 3.86 3.47
CA GLU A 47 6.85 5.05 2.81
C GLU A 47 5.75 5.96 2.22
N LEU A 48 4.73 5.37 1.60
CA LEU A 48 3.58 6.12 1.11
C LEU A 48 2.82 6.80 2.24
N THR A 49 2.77 6.19 3.43
CA THR A 49 2.08 6.82 4.56
C THR A 49 2.71 8.11 5.07
N LYS A 50 4.01 8.30 4.81
CA LYS A 50 4.73 9.53 5.16
C LYS A 50 4.42 10.69 4.21
N THR A 51 3.98 10.39 2.99
CA THR A 51 3.83 11.38 1.92
C THR A 51 2.37 11.67 1.58
N LEU A 52 1.50 10.66 1.66
CA LEU A 52 0.10 10.75 1.27
C LEU A 52 -0.80 11.11 2.46
N ARG A 53 -1.68 12.09 2.24
CA ARG A 53 -2.71 12.50 3.21
C ARG A 53 -3.89 11.54 3.28
N SER A 54 -4.06 10.66 2.29
CA SER A 54 -5.10 9.64 2.25
C SER A 54 -4.48 8.25 2.18
N PHE A 55 -5.28 7.24 2.55
CA PHE A 55 -4.84 5.85 2.44
C PHE A 55 -4.40 5.56 1.00
N PRO A 56 -3.19 5.00 0.78
CA PRO A 56 -2.67 4.82 -0.57
C PRO A 56 -3.60 3.97 -1.45
N LEU A 57 -3.69 4.30 -2.72
CA LEU A 57 -4.34 3.49 -3.74
C LEU A 57 -3.31 2.53 -4.35
N PRO A 58 -3.72 1.39 -4.94
CA PRO A 58 -2.78 0.49 -5.58
C PRO A 58 -1.91 1.14 -6.67
N ALA A 59 -2.43 2.16 -7.36
CA ALA A 59 -1.68 2.94 -8.35
C ALA A 59 -0.51 3.74 -7.74
N ASP A 60 -0.56 4.12 -6.47
CA ASP A 60 0.51 4.85 -5.79
C ASP A 60 1.76 3.98 -5.51
N PHE A 61 1.61 2.65 -5.65
CA PHE A 61 2.73 1.70 -5.51
C PHE A 61 3.54 1.56 -6.80
N ALA A 62 2.96 1.93 -7.95
CA ALA A 62 3.73 2.04 -9.17
C ALA A 62 4.81 3.10 -8.95
N GLU A 63 6.07 2.75 -9.20
CA GLU A 63 7.12 3.75 -9.22
C GLU A 63 6.71 4.80 -10.25
N LYS A 64 6.55 6.06 -9.80
CA LYS A 64 6.59 7.15 -10.77
C LYS A 64 7.88 6.94 -11.55
N PRO A 65 7.85 6.89 -12.89
CA PRO A 65 9.10 6.98 -13.63
C PRO A 65 9.86 8.17 -13.06
N PRO A 66 11.18 8.06 -12.83
CA PRO A 66 11.95 9.18 -12.33
C PRO A 66 11.57 10.39 -13.17
N GLU A 67 11.02 11.43 -12.52
CA GLU A 67 10.87 12.74 -13.13
C GLU A 67 12.28 13.29 -13.33
N ASP A 68 13.00 12.73 -14.28
CA ASP A 68 14.26 13.24 -14.78
C ASP A 68 14.17 13.19 -16.29
N THR A 69 14.49 14.32 -16.92
CA THR A 69 14.48 14.56 -18.37
C THR A 69 13.12 14.85 -19.01
N ALA A 70 12.41 15.88 -18.52
CA ALA A 70 11.74 16.78 -19.47
C ALA A 70 12.81 17.75 -20.00
N ALA A 71 13.37 17.39 -21.17
CA ALA A 71 13.99 18.23 -22.22
C ALA A 71 14.64 19.56 -21.77
N ALA A 72 15.97 19.68 -21.83
CA ALA A 72 16.73 20.10 -23.02
C ALA A 72 16.44 21.55 -23.45
#